data_AF-A0A3G6X3V3-F1
#
_entry.id   AF-A0A3G6X3V3-F1
#
_cell.length_a   1.000
_cell.length_b   1.000
_cell.length_c   1.000
_cell.angle_alpha   90.00
_cell.angle_beta   90.00
_cell.angle_gamma   90.00
#
_symmetry.space_group_name_H-M   'P 1'
#
loop_
_entity.id
_entity.type
_entity.pdbx_description
1 polymer ?
#
loop_
_entity_poly.entity_id
_entity_poly.type
_entity_poly.pdbx_seq_one_letter_code
_entity_poly.pdbx_strand_id
1 'polypeptide(L)'
;GIKDIMNMIFKTDTGGDLTLDEILKNQQLLNDISGKLDGVNGSLNDLIAQGNLNTELSKEILKIANEQNQVLNDVNNKLDAINTMLRVYLPKITSMLSDVMKQNYALSLQIEYLSKQLQEISDKLDIINVNVLINSTLTEITPAYQRIKYVNEKFEELTFATETSSKVKKDGSPADILDELTELTELAKSVTKNDVDGFEFYLNTFHDVMVGNNLFGRSALKTASELITKENVKTSGSEVGNVYNFLIVLTALQAKAFLTLTTCRKLLGLADIDYTSIMNEHLNKEKEEFRVNILPTLSNTFSNPNYAKVKGSDEDAKMIVEAKPGHALIGFEISNDSITVLKVYEAKLKQNYQVDKDSLSEVIYGDMDKLLCPDQSEQIYYTNNIVFPNEYVITKIDFTKKMKTLRYEVTANFYDSSTGEIDLNKKKVESSEAEYRTLSANDDGVYMPLGVISETFLTPINGFGLQADENSRLITLTCKSYLRELLLATDLSNKETKLIVPPSGFISNIVENG
;
A
#
# COMPACT_ATOMS: atom_id res chain seq x y z
N GLY A 1 -0.90 8.93 11.36
CA GLY A 1 0.00 7.90 10.80
C GLY A 1 1.39 8.46 10.61
N ILE A 2 1.87 8.55 9.36
CA ILE A 2 3.22 9.01 9.02
C ILE A 2 3.61 10.35 9.68
N LYS A 3 2.70 11.34 9.65
CA LYS A 3 2.92 12.65 10.32
C LYS A 3 3.26 12.50 11.81
N ASP A 4 2.63 11.56 12.51
CA ASP A 4 2.86 11.34 13.94
C ASP A 4 4.24 10.72 14.18
N ILE A 5 4.68 9.82 13.28
CA ILE A 5 6.03 9.24 13.29
C ILE A 5 7.08 10.33 13.05
N MET A 6 6.88 11.18 12.04
CA MET A 6 7.78 12.32 11.76
C MET A 6 7.89 13.26 12.97
N ASN A 7 6.75 13.57 13.61
CA ASN A 7 6.73 14.38 14.84
C ASN A 7 7.47 13.71 16.01
N MET A 8 7.41 12.37 16.11
CA MET A 8 8.17 11.61 17.09
C MET A 8 9.68 11.70 16.81
N ILE A 9 10.08 11.57 15.54
CA ILE A 9 11.48 11.72 15.10
C ILE A 9 12.01 13.12 15.47
N PHE A 10 11.28 14.19 15.15
CA PHE A 10 11.70 15.56 15.48
C PHE A 10 11.90 15.79 16.98
N LYS A 11 11.07 15.16 17.82
CA LYS A 11 11.16 15.24 19.29
C LYS A 11 12.29 14.40 19.89
N THR A 12 12.94 13.55 19.09
CA THR A 12 14.10 12.77 19.56
C THR A 12 15.29 13.70 19.71
N ASP A 13 15.69 13.97 20.96
CA ASP A 13 16.90 14.70 21.28
C ASP A 13 18.11 13.76 21.33
N THR A 14 19.08 14.01 20.46
CA THR A 14 20.32 13.23 20.32
C THR A 14 21.50 13.83 21.09
N GLY A 15 21.32 14.95 21.79
CA GLY A 15 22.27 15.47 22.78
C GLY A 15 23.46 16.29 22.25
N GLY A 16 23.46 16.72 20.98
CA GLY A 16 24.45 17.63 20.40
C GLY A 16 24.66 17.45 18.89
N ASP A 17 25.48 18.32 18.28
CA ASP A 17 25.84 18.33 16.84
C ASP A 17 26.77 17.16 16.40
N LEU A 18 26.93 16.14 17.26
CA LEU A 18 27.77 14.99 16.94
C LEU A 18 27.05 14.09 15.93
N THR A 19 27.75 13.74 14.84
CA THR A 19 27.19 12.95 13.73
C THR A 19 27.75 11.53 13.73
N LEU A 20 27.01 10.55 13.20
CA LEU A 20 27.55 9.18 13.04
C LEU A 20 28.81 9.12 12.16
N ASP A 21 28.99 10.13 11.29
CA ASP A 21 30.19 10.31 10.45
C ASP A 21 31.46 10.56 11.29
N GLU A 22 31.32 11.11 12.50
CA GLU A 22 32.44 11.28 13.43
C GLU A 22 32.87 9.94 14.06
N ILE A 23 31.95 8.99 14.25
CA ILE A 23 32.31 7.62 14.70
C ILE A 23 33.18 6.92 13.65
N LEU A 24 32.82 7.02 12.36
CA LEU A 24 33.57 6.42 11.26
C LEU A 24 34.95 7.08 11.09
N LYS A 25 35.02 8.40 11.21
CA LYS A 25 36.30 9.13 11.25
C LYS A 25 37.15 8.76 12.46
N ASN A 26 36.52 8.37 13.58
CA ASN A 26 37.22 7.95 14.79
C ASN A 26 37.99 6.61 14.64
N GLN A 27 37.62 5.75 13.69
CA GLN A 27 38.37 4.53 13.38
C GLN A 27 39.68 4.82 12.61
N GLN A 28 39.64 5.67 11.59
CA GLN A 28 40.85 6.17 10.90
C GLN A 28 41.78 6.92 11.85
N LEU A 29 41.19 7.60 12.81
CA LEU A 29 41.85 8.41 13.82
C LEU A 29 42.59 7.61 14.89
N LEU A 30 42.16 6.38 15.22
CA LEU A 30 42.96 5.46 16.02
C LEU A 30 44.27 5.07 15.30
N ASN A 31 44.23 4.96 13.97
CA ASN A 31 45.44 4.73 13.17
C ASN A 31 46.36 5.96 13.16
N ASP A 32 45.81 7.18 13.08
CA ASP A 32 46.60 8.42 13.17
C ASP A 32 47.27 8.62 14.53
N ILE A 33 46.57 8.24 15.62
CA ILE A 33 47.12 8.26 16.99
C ILE A 33 48.31 7.31 17.10
N SER A 34 48.22 6.11 16.50
CA SER A 34 49.35 5.18 16.43
C SER A 34 50.56 5.80 15.73
N GLY A 35 50.36 6.45 14.58
CA GLY A 35 51.44 7.10 13.84
C GLY A 35 52.08 8.30 14.57
N LYS A 36 51.30 9.10 15.32
CA LYS A 36 51.84 10.19 16.14
C LYS A 36 52.60 9.67 17.37
N LEU A 37 52.14 8.58 17.99
CA LEU A 37 52.82 7.94 19.11
C LEU A 37 54.15 7.31 18.68
N ASP A 38 54.25 6.78 17.46
CA ASP A 38 55.50 6.29 16.88
C ASP A 38 56.53 7.42 16.71
N GLY A 39 56.10 8.63 16.30
CA GLY A 39 56.96 9.81 16.21
C GLY A 39 57.50 10.30 17.55
N VAL A 40 56.68 10.23 18.61
CA VAL A 40 57.08 10.55 19.99
C VAL A 40 58.07 9.50 20.52
N ASN A 41 57.84 8.21 20.26
CA ASN A 41 58.77 7.14 20.62
C ASN A 41 60.11 7.25 19.88
N GLY A 42 60.10 7.64 18.60
CA GLY A 42 61.32 7.93 17.83
C GLY A 42 62.13 9.08 18.47
N SER A 43 61.46 10.19 18.79
CA SER A 43 62.09 11.37 19.41
C SER A 43 62.67 11.06 20.80
N LEU A 44 62.01 10.20 21.59
CA LEU A 44 62.49 9.71 22.88
C LEU A 44 63.72 8.80 22.72
N ASN A 45 63.72 7.90 21.73
CA ASN A 45 64.84 7.01 21.47
C ASN A 45 66.09 7.78 21.02
N ASP A 46 65.94 8.81 20.19
CA ASP A 46 67.03 9.68 19.77
C ASP A 46 67.62 10.47 20.94
N LEU A 47 66.76 10.97 21.85
CA LEU A 47 67.18 11.66 23.07
C LEU A 47 67.98 10.74 24.01
N ILE A 48 67.55 9.48 24.16
CA ILE A 48 68.24 8.45 24.97
C ILE A 48 69.59 8.08 24.33
N ALA A 49 69.65 8.02 23.00
CA ALA A 49 70.87 7.70 22.26
C ALA A 49 71.96 8.79 22.33
N GLN A 50 71.59 10.06 22.58
CA GLN A 50 72.53 11.19 22.57
C GLN A 50 73.29 11.45 23.89
N GLY A 51 72.93 10.80 25.00
CA GLY A 51 73.81 10.55 26.15
C GLY A 51 74.37 11.71 26.99
N ASN A 52 74.06 12.99 26.71
CA ASN A 52 74.59 14.16 27.45
C ASN A 52 73.49 15.14 27.90
N LEU A 53 73.17 15.17 29.20
CA LEU A 53 72.15 16.05 29.80
C LEU A 53 72.68 17.45 30.13
N ASN A 54 72.25 18.48 29.38
CA ASN A 54 72.48 19.90 29.66
C ASN A 54 71.21 20.77 29.42
N THR A 55 71.33 22.10 29.53
CA THR A 55 70.22 23.08 29.40
C THR A 55 69.47 23.03 28.06
N GLU A 56 70.13 22.55 27.00
CA GLU A 56 69.55 22.37 25.67
C GLU A 56 68.64 21.13 25.64
N LEU A 57 69.08 20.05 26.30
CA LEU A 57 68.27 18.86 26.51
C LEU A 57 67.00 19.15 27.33
N SER A 58 67.04 20.10 28.27
CA SER A 58 65.83 20.52 29.01
C SER A 58 64.79 21.19 28.10
N LYS A 59 65.23 21.93 27.06
CA LYS A 59 64.31 22.52 26.07
C LYS A 59 63.73 21.46 25.14
N GLU A 60 64.52 20.45 24.76
CA GLU A 60 64.02 19.31 23.96
C GLU A 60 63.03 18.45 24.75
N ILE A 61 63.30 18.16 26.03
CA ILE A 61 62.36 17.46 26.92
C ILE A 61 61.05 18.26 27.08
N LEU A 62 61.12 19.59 27.23
CA LEU A 62 59.92 20.44 27.27
C LEU A 62 59.13 20.42 25.95
N LYS A 63 59.82 20.36 24.80
CA LYS A 63 59.18 20.22 23.49
C LYS A 63 58.47 18.87 23.37
N ILE A 64 59.11 17.77 23.78
CA ILE A 64 58.52 16.42 23.82
C ILE A 64 57.28 16.40 24.74
N ALA A 65 57.37 17.01 25.93
CA ALA A 65 56.24 17.08 26.86
C ALA A 65 55.06 17.88 26.28
N ASN A 66 55.32 18.95 25.53
CA ASN A 66 54.28 19.71 24.85
C ASN A 66 53.63 18.93 23.69
N GLU A 67 54.42 18.21 22.89
CA GLU A 67 53.91 17.33 21.83
C GLU A 67 53.08 16.18 22.42
N GLN A 68 53.52 15.58 23.52
CA GLN A 68 52.76 14.58 24.27
C GLN A 68 51.43 15.14 24.79
N ASN A 69 51.42 16.34 25.35
CA ASN A 69 50.19 16.99 25.82
C ASN A 69 49.23 17.32 24.66
N GLN A 70 49.74 17.69 23.49
CA GLN A 70 48.90 17.89 22.30
C GLN A 70 48.28 16.57 21.81
N VAL A 71 49.08 15.49 21.73
CA VAL A 71 48.56 14.16 21.38
C VAL A 71 47.52 13.69 22.40
N LEU A 72 47.77 13.87 23.70
CA LEU A 72 46.84 13.49 24.76
C LEU A 72 45.54 14.30 24.71
N ASN A 73 45.62 15.61 24.46
CA ASN A 73 44.43 16.46 24.31
C ASN A 73 43.61 16.07 23.06
N ASP A 74 44.27 15.78 21.94
CA ASP A 74 43.61 15.24 20.74
C ASP A 74 42.89 13.92 21.10
N VAL A 75 43.59 12.98 21.75
CA VAL A 75 43.03 11.68 22.17
C VAL A 75 41.83 11.86 23.10
N ASN A 76 41.92 12.73 24.11
CA ASN A 76 40.85 12.96 25.08
C ASN A 76 39.61 13.59 24.43
N ASN A 77 39.78 14.63 23.61
CA ASN A 77 38.66 15.24 22.88
C ASN A 77 37.94 14.23 21.99
N LYS A 78 38.71 13.34 21.34
CA LYS A 78 38.19 12.30 20.46
C LYS A 78 37.51 11.17 21.24
N LEU A 79 38.05 10.79 22.41
CA LEU A 79 37.44 9.81 23.33
C LEU A 79 36.14 10.33 23.94
N ASP A 80 36.06 11.61 24.28
CA ASP A 80 34.84 12.23 24.81
C ASP A 80 33.72 12.26 23.76
N ALA A 81 34.05 12.51 22.49
CA ALA A 81 33.10 12.40 21.38
C ALA A 81 32.58 10.96 21.22
N ILE A 82 33.47 9.95 21.24
CA ILE A 82 33.09 8.52 21.19
C ILE A 82 32.18 8.16 22.37
N ASN A 83 32.53 8.57 23.59
CA ASN A 83 31.76 8.27 24.79
C ASN A 83 30.37 8.92 24.75
N THR A 84 30.27 10.17 24.28
CA THR A 84 28.99 10.87 24.12
C THR A 84 28.13 10.16 23.08
N MET A 85 28.72 9.75 21.95
CA MET A 85 28.02 9.03 20.91
C MET A 85 27.49 7.66 21.37
N LEU A 86 28.32 6.86 22.04
CA LEU A 86 27.92 5.53 22.53
C LEU A 86 26.88 5.59 23.66
N ARG A 87 26.93 6.61 24.52
CA ARG A 87 26.07 6.70 25.71
C ARG A 87 24.79 7.51 25.49
N VAL A 88 24.78 8.45 24.56
CA VAL A 88 23.65 9.39 24.34
C VAL A 88 23.02 9.16 22.97
N TYR A 89 23.81 9.33 21.91
CA TYR A 89 23.29 9.29 20.54
C TYR A 89 22.78 7.88 20.16
N LEU A 90 23.60 6.84 20.33
CA LEU A 90 23.31 5.49 19.86
C LEU A 90 22.03 4.89 20.50
N PRO A 91 21.80 4.99 21.83
CA PRO A 91 20.56 4.52 22.44
C PRO A 91 19.31 5.27 21.94
N LYS A 92 19.43 6.58 21.67
CA LYS A 92 18.31 7.40 21.19
C LYS A 92 17.94 7.05 19.75
N ILE A 93 18.93 6.91 18.87
CA ILE A 93 18.72 6.54 17.48
C ILE A 93 18.19 5.10 17.36
N THR A 94 18.77 4.13 18.06
CA THR A 94 18.28 2.75 18.00
C THR A 94 16.84 2.64 18.50
N SER A 95 16.47 3.34 19.59
CA SER A 95 15.08 3.41 20.04
C SER A 95 14.17 4.08 19.00
N MET A 96 14.60 5.19 18.41
CA MET A 96 13.84 5.90 17.38
C MET A 96 13.61 5.01 16.15
N LEU A 97 14.65 4.35 15.65
CA LEU A 97 14.57 3.42 14.51
C LEU A 97 13.64 2.24 14.81
N SER A 98 13.69 1.69 16.02
CA SER A 98 12.77 0.64 16.49
C SER A 98 11.30 1.07 16.41
N ASP A 99 11.01 2.29 16.86
CA ASP A 99 9.66 2.84 16.87
C ASP A 99 9.17 3.22 15.47
N VAL A 100 10.07 3.73 14.61
CA VAL A 100 9.80 3.96 13.18
C VAL A 100 9.46 2.63 12.50
N MET A 101 10.26 1.59 12.70
CA MET A 101 10.07 0.27 12.08
C MET A 101 8.72 -0.35 12.48
N LYS A 102 8.39 -0.38 13.78
CA LYS A 102 7.11 -0.96 14.26
C LYS A 102 5.89 -0.26 13.68
N GLN A 103 5.92 1.07 13.61
CA GLN A 103 4.80 1.83 13.06
C GLN A 103 4.74 1.75 11.54
N ASN A 104 5.89 1.70 10.86
CA ASN A 104 5.96 1.52 9.41
C ASN A 104 5.48 0.13 8.98
N TYR A 105 5.77 -0.93 9.75
CA TYR A 105 5.35 -2.30 9.46
C TYR A 105 3.83 -2.44 9.32
N ALA A 106 3.05 -1.82 10.22
CA ALA A 106 1.58 -1.83 10.13
C ALA A 106 1.07 -1.14 8.85
N LEU A 107 1.73 -0.07 8.41
CA LEU A 107 1.42 0.60 7.15
C LEU A 107 1.84 -0.24 5.94
N SER A 108 3.02 -0.88 5.98
CA SER A 108 3.50 -1.79 4.95
C SER A 108 2.51 -2.91 4.68
N LEU A 109 1.97 -3.56 5.73
CA LEU A 109 0.97 -4.63 5.59
C LEU A 109 -0.32 -4.16 4.88
N GLN A 110 -0.76 -2.93 5.16
CA GLN A 110 -1.95 -2.37 4.50
C GLN A 110 -1.69 -2.11 3.00
N ILE A 111 -0.48 -1.71 2.62
CA ILE A 111 -0.12 -1.36 1.24
C ILE A 111 0.27 -2.60 0.42
N GLU A 112 0.83 -3.64 1.04
CA GLU A 112 1.28 -4.85 0.35
C GLU A 112 0.12 -5.55 -0.37
N TYR A 113 -1.05 -5.65 0.29
CA TYR A 113 -2.26 -6.20 -0.32
C TYR A 113 -2.66 -5.41 -1.58
N LEU A 114 -2.66 -4.09 -1.48
CA LEU A 114 -3.02 -3.16 -2.56
C LEU A 114 -2.04 -3.24 -3.74
N SER A 115 -0.76 -3.48 -3.43
CA SER A 115 0.30 -3.64 -4.43
C SER A 115 0.13 -4.94 -5.22
N LYS A 116 -0.34 -6.02 -4.58
CA LYS A 116 -0.70 -7.28 -5.27
C LYS A 116 -1.86 -7.09 -6.22
N GLN A 117 -2.92 -6.41 -5.79
CA GLN A 117 -4.05 -6.06 -6.68
C GLN A 117 -3.59 -5.20 -7.87
N LEU A 118 -2.70 -4.23 -7.65
CA LEU A 118 -2.19 -3.39 -8.74
C LEU A 118 -1.31 -4.18 -9.72
N GLN A 119 -0.55 -5.17 -9.23
CA GLN A 119 0.21 -6.09 -10.09
C GLN A 119 -0.72 -6.92 -10.98
N GLU A 120 -1.84 -7.43 -10.44
CA GLU A 120 -2.84 -8.16 -11.25
C GLU A 120 -3.43 -7.31 -12.38
N ILE A 121 -3.65 -6.01 -12.12
CA ILE A 121 -4.06 -5.06 -13.16
C ILE A 121 -2.93 -4.91 -14.18
N SER A 122 -1.69 -4.73 -13.73
CA SER A 122 -0.53 -4.59 -14.61
C SER A 122 -0.32 -5.79 -15.53
N ASP A 123 -0.49 -7.01 -15.03
CA ASP A 123 -0.32 -8.24 -15.81
C ASP A 123 -1.37 -8.39 -16.92
N LYS A 124 -2.51 -7.70 -16.78
CA LYS A 124 -3.61 -7.68 -17.76
C LYS A 124 -3.58 -6.46 -18.70
N LEU A 125 -2.59 -5.58 -18.56
CA LEU A 125 -2.44 -4.40 -19.41
C LEU A 125 -1.57 -4.69 -20.63
N ASP A 126 -2.20 -4.67 -21.81
CA ASP A 126 -1.47 -4.63 -23.09
C ASP A 126 -0.99 -3.20 -23.40
N ILE A 127 0.29 -2.92 -23.16
CA ILE A 127 0.91 -1.58 -23.35
C ILE A 127 1.43 -1.38 -24.79
N ILE A 128 1.34 -2.38 -25.67
CA ILE A 128 2.01 -2.38 -26.98
C ILE A 128 1.48 -1.29 -27.95
N ASN A 129 0.23 -0.83 -27.78
CA ASN A 129 -0.37 0.22 -28.61
C ASN A 129 -0.96 1.36 -27.76
N VAL A 130 -0.08 2.11 -27.08
CA VAL A 130 -0.47 3.25 -26.24
C VAL A 130 -0.10 4.59 -26.89
N ASN A 131 -0.93 5.60 -26.63
CA ASN A 131 -0.74 6.96 -27.14
C ASN A 131 0.56 7.59 -26.57
N VAL A 132 1.08 8.60 -27.26
CA VAL A 132 2.22 9.45 -26.87
C VAL A 132 2.07 9.98 -25.44
N LEU A 133 0.86 10.35 -25.01
CA LEU A 133 0.59 10.85 -23.65
C LEU A 133 0.81 9.79 -22.56
N ILE A 134 0.55 8.52 -22.85
CA ILE A 134 0.79 7.41 -21.92
C ILE A 134 2.30 7.19 -21.82
N ASN A 135 2.97 7.09 -22.97
CA ASN A 135 4.43 6.92 -23.03
C ASN A 135 5.18 8.08 -22.37
N SER A 136 4.71 9.33 -22.52
CA SER A 136 5.33 10.47 -21.85
C SER A 136 5.22 10.36 -20.34
N THR A 137 4.03 10.07 -19.80
CA THR A 137 3.87 9.89 -18.33
C THR A 137 4.70 8.73 -17.79
N LEU A 138 4.80 7.61 -18.52
CA LEU A 138 5.66 6.49 -18.12
C LEU A 138 7.14 6.91 -18.10
N THR A 139 7.60 7.63 -19.12
CA THR A 139 8.98 8.13 -19.22
C THR A 139 9.30 9.11 -18.10
N GLU A 140 8.35 9.97 -17.75
CA GLU A 140 8.51 11.00 -16.71
C GLU A 140 8.46 10.42 -15.29
N ILE A 141 7.54 9.48 -15.00
CA ILE A 141 7.36 8.96 -13.63
C ILE A 141 8.34 7.85 -13.26
N THR A 142 8.77 7.02 -14.23
CA THR A 142 9.53 5.79 -13.96
C THR A 142 10.83 6.03 -13.19
N PRO A 143 11.68 7.02 -13.54
CA PRO A 143 12.93 7.26 -12.81
C PRO A 143 12.68 7.60 -11.34
N ALA A 144 11.70 8.48 -11.08
CA ALA A 144 11.33 8.88 -9.73
C ALA A 144 10.72 7.72 -8.94
N TYR A 145 9.80 6.96 -9.56
CA TYR A 145 9.20 5.78 -8.94
C TYR A 145 10.26 4.75 -8.53
N GLN A 146 11.19 4.40 -9.43
CA GLN A 146 12.26 3.44 -9.16
C GLN A 146 13.16 3.91 -8.01
N ARG A 147 13.56 5.19 -8.02
CA ARG A 147 14.42 5.75 -6.96
C ARG A 147 13.72 5.76 -5.61
N ILE A 148 12.47 6.22 -5.56
CA ILE A 148 11.69 6.30 -4.32
C ILE A 148 11.43 4.90 -3.76
N LYS A 149 11.00 3.97 -4.62
CA LYS A 149 10.77 2.57 -4.23
C LYS A 149 12.04 1.93 -3.66
N TYR A 150 13.14 2.00 -4.38
CA TYR A 150 14.41 1.44 -3.94
C TYR A 150 14.88 2.02 -2.59
N VAL A 151 14.82 3.34 -2.42
CA VAL A 151 15.24 3.99 -1.17
C VAL A 151 14.36 3.58 0.00
N ASN A 152 13.04 3.51 -0.19
CA ASN A 152 12.12 3.08 0.87
C ASN A 152 12.35 1.60 1.26
N GLU A 153 12.46 0.71 0.27
CA GLU A 153 12.72 -0.72 0.52
C GLU A 153 14.07 -0.92 1.21
N LYS A 154 15.13 -0.26 0.73
CA LYS A 154 16.47 -0.37 1.32
C LYS A 154 16.54 0.20 2.74
N PHE A 155 15.84 1.30 2.99
CA PHE A 155 15.73 1.86 4.34
C PHE A 155 14.99 0.92 5.30
N GLU A 156 13.89 0.31 4.87
CA GLU A 156 13.15 -0.67 5.66
C GLU A 156 13.99 -1.92 5.97
N GLU A 157 14.75 -2.43 4.99
CA GLU A 157 15.69 -3.55 5.17
C GLU A 157 16.78 -3.24 6.21
N LEU A 158 17.45 -2.10 6.09
CA LEU A 158 18.56 -1.72 6.98
C LEU A 158 18.08 -1.40 8.41
N THR A 159 16.94 -0.74 8.55
CA THR A 159 16.36 -0.46 9.88
C THR A 159 15.87 -1.72 10.57
N PHE A 160 15.35 -2.70 9.82
CA PHE A 160 15.00 -4.01 10.36
C PHE A 160 16.24 -4.79 10.83
N ALA A 161 17.32 -4.80 10.03
CA ALA A 161 18.57 -5.45 10.41
C ALA A 161 19.11 -4.92 11.74
N THR A 162 19.14 -3.58 11.89
CA THR A 162 19.60 -2.89 13.11
C THR A 162 18.80 -3.30 14.35
N GLU A 163 17.48 -3.48 14.23
CA GLU A 163 16.62 -3.93 15.34
C GLU A 163 16.90 -5.40 15.71
N THR A 164 17.03 -6.29 14.72
CA THR A 164 17.31 -7.71 14.98
C THR A 164 18.66 -7.92 15.65
N SER A 165 19.70 -7.22 15.20
CA SER A 165 21.04 -7.28 15.79
C SER A 165 21.06 -6.71 17.21
N SER A 166 20.27 -5.66 17.48
CA SER A 166 20.09 -5.08 18.82
C SER A 166 19.39 -6.03 19.81
N LYS A 167 18.49 -6.91 19.36
CA LYS A 167 17.73 -7.85 20.22
C LYS A 167 18.45 -9.16 20.51
N VAL A 168 19.19 -9.70 19.54
CA VAL A 168 19.80 -11.05 19.63
C VAL A 168 21.03 -11.06 20.55
N LYS A 169 21.65 -9.91 20.81
CA LYS A 169 22.98 -9.85 21.43
C LYS A 169 23.05 -8.90 22.63
N LYS A 170 22.39 -9.25 23.74
CA LYS A 170 22.63 -8.58 25.04
C LYS A 170 24.07 -8.74 25.57
N ASP A 171 24.84 -9.70 25.03
CA ASP A 171 26.24 -10.00 25.40
C ASP A 171 27.21 -10.01 24.18
N GLY A 172 26.80 -9.52 23.00
CA GLY A 172 27.64 -9.54 21.78
C GLY A 172 28.51 -8.30 21.61
N SER A 173 29.60 -8.45 20.85
CA SER A 173 30.50 -7.36 20.47
C SER A 173 29.74 -6.22 19.76
N PRO A 174 29.96 -4.94 20.11
CA PRO A 174 29.37 -3.77 19.46
C PRO A 174 29.65 -3.62 17.96
N ALA A 175 30.56 -4.42 17.38
CA ALA A 175 31.04 -4.27 16.00
C ALA A 175 29.95 -4.47 14.95
N ASP A 176 29.10 -5.50 15.07
CA ASP A 176 28.10 -5.80 14.03
C ASP A 176 26.98 -4.73 13.96
N ILE A 177 26.63 -4.12 15.10
CA ILE A 177 25.67 -3.00 15.16
C ILE A 177 26.26 -1.76 14.48
N LEU A 178 27.58 -1.56 14.59
CA LEU A 178 28.28 -0.44 13.96
C LEU A 178 28.35 -0.60 12.43
N ASP A 179 28.51 -1.82 11.92
CA ASP A 179 28.51 -2.08 10.47
C ASP A 179 27.14 -1.80 9.85
N GLU A 180 26.05 -2.28 10.46
CA GLU A 180 24.68 -2.00 9.97
C GLU A 180 24.33 -0.50 10.05
N LEU A 181 24.77 0.18 11.09
CA LEU A 181 24.61 1.63 11.22
C LEU A 181 25.46 2.40 10.21
N THR A 182 26.58 1.84 9.77
CA THR A 182 27.42 2.42 8.72
C THR A 182 26.69 2.40 7.39
N GLU A 183 26.13 1.25 6.99
CA GLU A 183 25.33 1.14 5.77
C GLU A 183 24.11 2.07 5.79
N LEU A 184 23.41 2.15 6.93
CA LEU A 184 22.26 3.06 7.09
C LEU A 184 22.69 4.53 6.99
N THR A 185 23.88 4.88 7.48
CA THR A 185 24.43 6.24 7.39
C THR A 185 24.89 6.57 5.98
N GLU A 186 25.45 5.62 5.24
CA GLU A 186 25.78 5.80 3.82
C GLU A 186 24.52 6.03 2.98
N LEU A 187 23.46 5.25 3.22
CA LEU A 187 22.16 5.49 2.61
C LEU A 187 21.64 6.88 2.97
N ALA A 188 21.69 7.26 4.25
CA ALA A 188 21.24 8.58 4.69
C ALA A 188 22.00 9.71 3.98
N LYS A 189 23.33 9.60 3.87
CA LYS A 189 24.17 10.58 3.13
C LYS A 189 23.76 10.67 1.67
N SER A 190 23.45 9.54 1.02
CA SER A 190 22.98 9.52 -0.37
C SER A 190 21.61 10.18 -0.52
N VAL A 191 20.70 9.95 0.44
CA VAL A 191 19.33 10.49 0.43
C VAL A 191 19.32 12.00 0.69
N THR A 192 20.16 12.50 1.59
CA THR A 192 20.18 13.92 2.00
C THR A 192 21.21 14.76 1.23
N LYS A 193 21.83 14.21 0.18
CA LYS A 193 22.84 14.93 -0.58
C LYS A 193 22.21 16.09 -1.36
N ASN A 194 22.79 17.29 -1.22
CA ASN A 194 22.34 18.49 -1.92
C ASN A 194 22.87 18.54 -3.36
N ASP A 195 22.42 17.59 -4.18
CA ASP A 195 22.68 17.57 -5.62
C ASP A 195 21.39 17.86 -6.40
N VAL A 196 21.53 18.27 -7.67
CA VAL A 196 20.38 18.57 -8.56
C VAL A 196 19.51 17.33 -8.80
N ASP A 197 20.11 16.13 -8.78
CA ASP A 197 19.47 14.82 -8.85
C ASP A 197 19.27 14.18 -7.46
N GLY A 198 19.18 15.00 -6.41
CA GLY A 198 18.93 14.56 -5.04
C GLY A 198 17.57 13.88 -4.86
N PHE A 199 17.38 13.22 -3.72
CA PHE A 199 16.14 12.49 -3.43
C PHE A 199 14.89 13.38 -3.42
N GLU A 200 15.02 14.61 -2.91
CA GLU A 200 13.95 15.62 -2.92
C GLU A 200 13.51 16.01 -4.33
N PHE A 201 14.45 16.07 -5.29
CA PHE A 201 14.13 16.35 -6.69
C PHE A 201 13.22 15.26 -7.28
N TYR A 202 13.56 13.99 -7.03
CA TYR A 202 12.71 12.87 -7.47
C TYR A 202 11.35 12.86 -6.77
N LEU A 203 11.28 13.22 -5.49
CA LEU A 203 10.01 13.34 -4.77
C LEU A 203 9.09 14.41 -5.34
N ASN A 204 9.66 15.59 -5.66
CA ASN A 204 8.90 16.68 -6.27
C ASN A 204 8.48 16.34 -7.71
N THR A 205 9.39 15.78 -8.51
CA THR A 205 9.09 15.36 -9.88
C THR A 205 8.01 14.27 -9.90
N PHE A 206 8.04 13.33 -8.96
CA PHE A 206 6.99 12.33 -8.81
C PHE A 206 5.63 12.98 -8.56
N HIS A 207 5.57 13.93 -7.63
CA HIS A 207 4.36 14.71 -7.36
C HIS A 207 3.88 15.48 -8.59
N ASP A 208 4.77 16.21 -9.26
CA ASP A 208 4.45 16.99 -10.45
C ASP A 208 3.81 16.12 -11.54
N VAL A 209 4.35 14.93 -11.79
CA VAL A 209 3.77 13.99 -12.77
C VAL A 209 2.45 13.41 -12.26
N MET A 210 2.29 13.16 -10.96
CA MET A 210 1.03 12.69 -10.36
C MET A 210 -0.12 13.67 -10.55
N VAL A 211 0.14 14.98 -10.46
CA VAL A 211 -0.87 16.04 -10.64
C VAL A 211 -0.91 16.63 -12.05
N GLY A 212 -0.02 16.18 -12.95
CA GLY A 212 0.03 16.66 -14.33
C GLY A 212 0.70 18.03 -14.51
N ASN A 213 1.51 18.47 -13.55
CA ASN A 213 2.40 19.63 -13.67
C ASN A 213 3.66 19.27 -14.49
N ASN A 214 3.44 18.71 -15.68
CA ASN A 214 4.49 18.30 -16.62
C ASN A 214 4.28 18.96 -17.99
N LEU A 215 5.18 18.68 -18.93
CA LEU A 215 5.19 19.30 -20.26
C LEU A 215 3.84 19.19 -20.98
N PHE A 216 3.10 18.10 -20.76
CA PHE A 216 1.87 17.78 -21.46
C PHE A 216 0.59 18.07 -20.66
N GLY A 217 0.69 18.59 -19.44
CA GLY A 217 -0.48 18.81 -18.59
C GLY A 217 -1.21 17.52 -18.23
N ARG A 218 -0.48 16.39 -18.20
CA ARG A 218 -1.05 15.04 -18.16
C ARG A 218 -0.71 14.36 -16.84
N SER A 219 -1.70 14.23 -15.96
CA SER A 219 -1.53 13.52 -14.69
C SER A 219 -1.35 12.01 -14.90
N ALA A 220 -0.48 11.39 -14.09
CA ALA A 220 -0.33 9.94 -14.05
C ALA A 220 -1.64 9.24 -13.69
N LEU A 221 -2.46 9.87 -12.83
CA LEU A 221 -3.80 9.40 -12.49
C LEU A 221 -4.71 9.31 -13.73
N LYS A 222 -4.64 10.30 -14.64
CA LYS A 222 -5.38 10.25 -15.90
C LYS A 222 -4.90 9.12 -16.80
N THR A 223 -3.59 8.94 -16.93
CA THR A 223 -3.03 7.82 -17.70
C THR A 223 -3.45 6.46 -17.11
N ALA A 224 -3.35 6.28 -15.80
CA ALA A 224 -3.79 5.06 -15.15
C ALA A 224 -5.29 4.80 -15.38
N SER A 225 -6.13 5.85 -15.26
CA SER A 225 -7.56 5.72 -15.54
C SER A 225 -7.85 5.22 -16.95
N GLU A 226 -7.21 5.80 -17.97
CA GLU A 226 -7.42 5.40 -19.36
C GLU A 226 -6.91 4.00 -19.69
N LEU A 227 -5.88 3.53 -18.97
CA LEU A 227 -5.39 2.16 -19.09
C LEU A 227 -6.37 1.17 -18.44
N ILE A 228 -6.89 1.51 -17.26
CA ILE A 228 -7.82 0.66 -16.49
C ILE A 228 -9.20 0.57 -17.16
N THR A 229 -9.69 1.65 -17.78
CA THR A 229 -11.02 1.69 -18.41
C THR A 229 -11.07 1.02 -19.78
N LYS A 230 -9.96 0.42 -20.28
CA LYS A 230 -10.00 -0.31 -21.55
C LYS A 230 -10.75 -1.62 -21.40
N GLU A 231 -11.60 -1.94 -22.38
CA GLU A 231 -12.49 -3.11 -22.35
C GLU A 231 -11.76 -4.47 -22.20
N ASN A 232 -10.48 -4.55 -22.57
CA ASN A 232 -9.69 -5.77 -22.44
C ASN A 232 -9.21 -6.04 -20.99
N VAL A 233 -9.30 -5.05 -20.10
CA VAL A 233 -8.85 -5.19 -18.71
C VAL A 233 -9.99 -5.74 -17.84
N LYS A 234 -10.04 -7.06 -17.69
CA LYS A 234 -11.01 -7.74 -16.80
C LYS A 234 -10.38 -8.04 -15.45
N THR A 235 -10.65 -7.23 -14.45
CA THR A 235 -10.18 -7.40 -13.05
C THR A 235 -11.35 -7.35 -12.09
N SER A 236 -11.16 -7.83 -10.86
CA SER A 236 -12.12 -7.61 -9.78
C SER A 236 -12.08 -6.13 -9.37
N GLY A 237 -13.21 -5.59 -8.90
CA GLY A 237 -13.33 -4.17 -8.62
C GLY A 237 -13.91 -3.37 -9.78
N SER A 238 -14.35 -2.14 -9.48
CA SER A 238 -14.78 -1.18 -10.50
C SER A 238 -13.62 -0.30 -10.94
N GLU A 239 -13.84 0.50 -11.99
CA GLU A 239 -12.87 1.52 -12.40
C GLU A 239 -12.57 2.50 -11.26
N VAL A 240 -13.59 2.90 -10.48
CA VAL A 240 -13.41 3.75 -9.28
C VAL A 240 -12.46 3.08 -8.30
N GLY A 241 -12.71 1.81 -7.96
CA GLY A 241 -11.90 1.06 -7.00
C GLY A 241 -10.46 0.86 -7.47
N ASN A 242 -10.27 0.52 -8.74
CA ASN A 242 -8.97 0.23 -9.33
C ASN A 242 -8.08 1.49 -9.44
N VAL A 243 -8.65 2.62 -9.89
CA VAL A 243 -7.90 3.89 -9.95
C VAL A 243 -7.65 4.45 -8.55
N TYR A 244 -8.59 4.29 -7.62
CA TYR A 244 -8.37 4.68 -6.22
C TYR A 244 -7.29 3.82 -5.55
N ASN A 245 -7.23 2.52 -5.85
CA ASN A 245 -6.13 1.65 -5.40
C ASN A 245 -4.77 2.16 -5.92
N PHE A 246 -4.69 2.51 -7.21
CA PHE A 246 -3.49 3.12 -7.78
C PHE A 246 -3.08 4.41 -7.04
N LEU A 247 -4.04 5.29 -6.72
CA LEU A 247 -3.78 6.49 -5.90
C LEU A 247 -3.23 6.14 -4.51
N ILE A 248 -3.80 5.15 -3.81
CA ILE A 248 -3.32 4.74 -2.47
C ILE A 248 -1.88 4.27 -2.54
N VAL A 249 -1.53 3.41 -3.51
CA VAL A 249 -0.16 2.85 -3.63
C VAL A 249 0.86 3.97 -3.84
N LEU A 250 0.58 4.93 -4.72
CA LEU A 250 1.53 6.01 -5.05
C LEU A 250 1.63 7.08 -3.95
N THR A 251 0.50 7.47 -3.35
CA THR A 251 0.51 8.40 -2.20
C THR A 251 1.21 7.79 -0.99
N ALA A 252 1.04 6.48 -0.76
CA ALA A 252 1.73 5.77 0.31
C ALA A 252 3.25 5.67 0.07
N LEU A 253 3.65 5.48 -1.19
CA LEU A 253 5.06 5.50 -1.59
C LEU A 253 5.71 6.86 -1.26
N GLN A 254 5.05 7.97 -1.61
CA GLN A 254 5.53 9.31 -1.26
C GLN A 254 5.52 9.57 0.25
N ALA A 255 4.47 9.18 0.97
CA ALA A 255 4.41 9.37 2.42
C ALA A 255 5.55 8.64 3.13
N LYS A 256 5.85 7.40 2.74
CA LYS A 256 7.02 6.65 3.22
C LYS A 256 8.34 7.33 2.85
N ALA A 257 8.44 7.92 1.67
CA ALA A 257 9.64 8.62 1.24
C ALA A 257 9.94 9.86 2.09
N PHE A 258 8.92 10.65 2.45
CA PHE A 258 9.07 11.77 3.38
C PHE A 258 9.48 11.30 4.78
N LEU A 259 8.96 10.16 5.24
CA LEU A 259 9.38 9.53 6.50
C LEU A 259 10.86 9.12 6.44
N THR A 260 11.27 8.44 5.38
CA THR A 260 12.66 8.02 5.15
C THR A 260 13.59 9.23 5.15
N LEU A 261 13.26 10.28 4.38
CA LEU A 261 14.04 11.52 4.32
C LEU A 261 14.17 12.18 5.70
N THR A 262 13.07 12.30 6.44
CA THR A 262 13.06 12.86 7.80
C THR A 262 13.96 12.06 8.74
N THR A 263 13.89 10.73 8.66
CA THR A 263 14.70 9.85 9.50
C THR A 263 16.18 9.93 9.14
N CYS A 264 16.53 9.94 7.84
CA CYS A 264 17.90 10.10 7.36
C CYS A 264 18.51 11.43 7.80
N ARG A 265 17.77 12.53 7.74
CA ARG A 265 18.23 13.83 8.25
C ARG A 265 18.52 13.78 9.74
N LYS A 266 17.62 13.17 10.52
CA LYS A 266 17.79 13.05 11.97
C LYS A 266 18.98 12.15 12.34
N LEU A 267 19.16 11.05 11.61
CA LEU A 267 20.32 10.17 11.73
C LEU A 267 21.61 10.95 11.48
N LEU A 268 21.65 11.84 10.49
CA LEU A 268 22.84 12.62 10.20
C LEU A 268 23.02 13.87 11.09
N GLY A 269 22.13 14.12 12.05
CA GLY A 269 22.19 15.33 12.88
C GLY A 269 22.02 16.63 12.09
N LEU A 270 21.37 16.56 10.92
CA LEU A 270 21.10 17.74 10.10
C LEU A 270 19.96 18.57 10.71
N ALA A 271 19.88 19.85 10.33
CA ALA A 271 18.78 20.72 10.76
C ALA A 271 17.41 20.08 10.44
N ASP A 272 16.52 20.09 11.43
CA ASP A 272 15.17 19.54 11.28
C ASP A 272 14.37 20.38 10.26
N ILE A 273 13.82 19.74 9.23
CA ILE A 273 12.91 20.34 8.25
C ILE A 273 11.57 19.64 8.39
N ASP A 274 10.52 20.40 8.68
CA ASP A 274 9.16 19.85 8.78
C ASP A 274 8.55 19.56 7.40
N TYR A 275 8.86 18.38 6.87
CA TYR A 275 8.25 17.90 5.62
C TYR A 275 6.78 17.53 5.77
N THR A 276 6.18 17.57 6.97
CA THR A 276 4.77 17.18 7.12
C THR A 276 3.85 18.15 6.36
N SER A 277 4.20 19.43 6.29
CA SER A 277 3.43 20.41 5.50
C SER A 277 3.48 20.08 4.00
N ILE A 278 4.68 19.84 3.48
CA ILE A 278 4.91 19.56 2.05
C ILE A 278 4.25 18.22 1.65
N MET A 279 4.45 17.19 2.47
CA MET A 279 3.82 15.88 2.27
C MET A 279 2.29 16.01 2.21
N ASN A 280 1.69 16.72 3.15
CA ASN A 280 0.23 16.90 3.16
C ASN A 280 -0.25 17.74 1.98
N GLU A 281 0.49 18.77 1.57
CA GLU A 281 0.17 19.54 0.37
C GLU A 281 0.16 18.66 -0.88
N HIS A 282 1.20 17.84 -1.07
CA HIS A 282 1.31 16.93 -2.21
C HIS A 282 0.14 15.94 -2.25
N LEU A 283 -0.06 15.20 -1.17
CA LEU A 283 -1.12 14.19 -1.07
C LEU A 283 -2.52 14.80 -1.22
N ASN A 284 -2.76 16.00 -0.67
CA ASN A 284 -4.04 16.67 -0.81
C ASN A 284 -4.30 17.12 -2.26
N LYS A 285 -3.28 17.63 -2.98
CA LYS A 285 -3.42 17.99 -4.40
C LYS A 285 -3.67 16.76 -5.27
N GLU A 286 -3.03 15.63 -4.98
CA GLU A 286 -3.26 14.37 -5.70
C GLU A 286 -4.67 13.82 -5.46
N LYS A 287 -5.15 13.88 -4.22
CA LYS A 287 -6.55 13.57 -3.88
C LYS A 287 -7.54 14.52 -4.57
N GLU A 288 -7.22 15.80 -4.66
CA GLU A 288 -8.04 16.80 -5.36
C GLU A 288 -8.12 16.50 -6.86
N GLU A 289 -6.98 16.24 -7.50
CA GLU A 289 -6.88 15.85 -8.91
C GLU A 289 -7.73 14.60 -9.18
N PHE A 290 -7.59 13.57 -8.34
CA PHE A 290 -8.44 12.38 -8.44
C PHE A 290 -9.93 12.73 -8.30
N ARG A 291 -10.30 13.52 -7.29
CA ARG A 291 -11.71 13.85 -7.00
C ARG A 291 -12.37 14.65 -8.13
N VAL A 292 -11.68 15.64 -8.68
CA VAL A 292 -12.26 16.61 -9.61
C VAL A 292 -12.16 16.14 -11.06
N ASN A 293 -10.99 15.64 -11.47
CA ASN A 293 -10.69 15.42 -12.88
C ASN A 293 -10.80 13.95 -13.31
N ILE A 294 -10.75 13.01 -12.36
CA ILE A 294 -10.70 11.56 -12.66
C ILE A 294 -11.97 10.85 -12.22
N LEU A 295 -12.30 10.90 -10.92
CA LEU A 295 -13.40 10.15 -10.29
C LEU A 295 -14.77 10.30 -10.99
N PRO A 296 -15.17 11.50 -11.50
CA PRO A 296 -16.47 11.65 -12.17
C PRO A 296 -16.59 10.87 -13.48
N THR A 297 -15.47 10.54 -14.13
CA THR A 297 -15.47 9.83 -15.42
C THR A 297 -15.45 8.31 -15.30
N LEU A 298 -15.22 7.79 -14.10
CA LEU A 298 -15.08 6.36 -13.84
C LEU A 298 -16.44 5.67 -13.64
N SER A 299 -16.55 4.41 -14.02
CA SER A 299 -17.68 3.57 -13.65
C SER A 299 -17.52 2.99 -12.25
N ASN A 300 -18.62 2.94 -11.50
CA ASN A 300 -18.74 2.21 -10.23
C ASN A 300 -19.34 0.80 -10.41
N THR A 301 -19.36 0.29 -11.64
CA THR A 301 -19.78 -1.08 -11.94
C THR A 301 -18.60 -2.04 -11.83
N PHE A 302 -18.82 -3.23 -11.27
CA PHE A 302 -17.83 -4.30 -11.20
C PHE A 302 -18.47 -5.63 -11.66
N SER A 303 -17.67 -6.50 -12.25
CA SER A 303 -18.13 -7.78 -12.80
C SER A 303 -17.20 -8.93 -12.44
N ASN A 304 -17.55 -10.17 -12.84
CA ASN A 304 -16.63 -11.29 -12.70
C ASN A 304 -15.36 -11.08 -13.54
N PRO A 305 -14.16 -11.31 -12.98
CA PRO A 305 -12.90 -11.13 -13.70
C PRO A 305 -12.60 -12.26 -14.69
N ASN A 306 -13.10 -13.47 -14.39
CA ASN A 306 -12.76 -14.69 -15.11
C ASN A 306 -14.03 -15.47 -15.49
N TYR A 307 -13.85 -16.52 -16.29
CA TYR A 307 -14.90 -17.46 -16.65
C TYR A 307 -14.37 -18.89 -16.58
N ALA A 308 -15.25 -19.85 -16.30
CA ALA A 308 -14.95 -21.27 -16.36
C ALA A 308 -15.95 -21.99 -17.27
N LYS A 309 -15.47 -22.89 -18.13
CA LYS A 309 -16.32 -23.74 -18.97
C LYS A 309 -16.94 -24.84 -18.10
N VAL A 310 -18.26 -24.80 -17.90
CA VAL A 310 -18.98 -25.65 -16.95
C VAL A 310 -20.29 -26.15 -17.58
N LYS A 311 -20.69 -27.37 -17.21
CA LYS A 311 -22.04 -27.91 -17.46
C LYS A 311 -22.83 -27.88 -16.16
N GLY A 312 -24.10 -27.51 -16.24
CA GLY A 312 -24.99 -27.49 -15.09
C GLY A 312 -25.99 -28.63 -15.14
N SER A 313 -27.27 -28.30 -14.95
CA SER A 313 -28.39 -29.25 -14.98
C SER A 313 -29.54 -28.64 -15.75
N ASP A 314 -30.37 -29.45 -16.41
CA ASP A 314 -31.60 -28.96 -17.05
C ASP A 314 -32.81 -28.96 -16.08
N GLU A 315 -32.60 -29.36 -14.82
CA GLU A 315 -33.63 -29.37 -13.77
C GLU A 315 -33.99 -27.95 -13.29
N ASP A 316 -35.23 -27.80 -12.85
CA ASP A 316 -35.71 -26.58 -12.20
C ASP A 316 -35.01 -26.39 -10.85
N ALA A 317 -34.58 -25.17 -10.57
CA ALA A 317 -33.86 -24.83 -9.35
C ALA A 317 -34.20 -23.41 -8.87
N LYS A 318 -34.12 -23.21 -7.55
CA LYS A 318 -34.31 -21.91 -6.92
C LYS A 318 -33.20 -21.66 -5.91
N MET A 319 -32.59 -20.48 -5.97
CA MET A 319 -31.57 -20.06 -5.01
C MET A 319 -31.89 -18.67 -4.51
N ILE A 320 -31.93 -18.51 -3.19
CA ILE A 320 -32.21 -17.24 -2.54
C ILE A 320 -30.96 -16.80 -1.77
N VAL A 321 -30.31 -15.77 -2.28
CA VAL A 321 -29.20 -15.09 -1.61
C VAL A 321 -29.79 -13.94 -0.82
N GLU A 322 -29.87 -14.05 0.50
CA GLU A 322 -30.55 -13.09 1.36
C GLU A 322 -29.70 -12.76 2.58
N ALA A 323 -29.48 -11.47 2.80
CA ALA A 323 -28.77 -10.97 3.96
C ALA A 323 -29.64 -11.05 5.22
N LYS A 324 -29.02 -11.25 6.38
CA LYS A 324 -29.69 -11.17 7.69
C LYS A 324 -30.36 -9.80 7.89
N PRO A 325 -31.42 -9.70 8.72
CA PRO A 325 -32.01 -8.41 9.08
C PRO A 325 -30.96 -7.40 9.57
N GLY A 326 -31.01 -6.18 9.01
CA GLY A 326 -30.06 -5.10 9.31
C GLY A 326 -28.70 -5.25 8.62
N HIS A 327 -28.48 -6.29 7.81
CA HIS A 327 -27.29 -6.46 6.98
C HIS A 327 -27.61 -6.14 5.51
N ALA A 328 -26.56 -5.91 4.72
CA ALA A 328 -26.63 -5.75 3.27
C ALA A 328 -25.66 -6.72 2.58
N LEU A 329 -25.93 -7.03 1.31
CA LEU A 329 -24.98 -7.74 0.46
C LEU A 329 -23.86 -6.78 0.03
N ILE A 330 -22.61 -7.19 0.20
CA ILE A 330 -21.42 -6.33 0.00
C ILE A 330 -20.38 -6.92 -0.95
N GLY A 331 -20.56 -8.17 -1.40
CA GLY A 331 -19.67 -8.82 -2.37
C GLY A 331 -19.97 -10.30 -2.52
N PHE A 332 -19.46 -10.87 -3.61
CA PHE A 332 -19.61 -12.29 -3.93
C PHE A 332 -18.28 -12.86 -4.44
N GLU A 333 -18.10 -14.16 -4.36
CA GLU A 333 -17.00 -14.86 -5.01
C GLU A 333 -17.47 -16.21 -5.53
N ILE A 334 -17.21 -16.49 -6.80
CA ILE A 334 -17.46 -17.79 -7.39
C ILE A 334 -16.13 -18.52 -7.53
N SER A 335 -15.98 -19.63 -6.82
CA SER A 335 -14.81 -20.52 -6.87
C SER A 335 -15.21 -21.87 -7.47
N ASN A 336 -14.31 -22.47 -8.23
CA ASN A 336 -14.52 -23.77 -8.87
C ASN A 336 -13.26 -24.65 -8.77
N ASP A 337 -12.71 -24.79 -7.57
CA ASP A 337 -11.48 -25.57 -7.35
C ASP A 337 -11.72 -27.08 -7.45
N SER A 338 -12.88 -27.54 -6.98
CA SER A 338 -13.28 -28.96 -7.02
C SER A 338 -14.79 -29.12 -7.17
N ILE A 339 -15.55 -28.24 -6.52
CA ILE A 339 -16.98 -28.05 -6.70
C ILE A 339 -17.26 -26.55 -6.89
N THR A 340 -18.32 -26.25 -7.62
CA THR A 340 -18.76 -24.87 -7.82
C THR A 340 -19.39 -24.33 -6.53
N VAL A 341 -18.81 -23.26 -6.01
CA VAL A 341 -19.26 -22.61 -4.78
C VAL A 341 -19.41 -21.12 -4.99
N LEU A 342 -20.51 -20.56 -4.50
CA LEU A 342 -20.74 -19.12 -4.38
C LEU A 342 -20.58 -18.70 -2.91
N LYS A 343 -19.53 -17.93 -2.62
CA LYS A 343 -19.39 -17.21 -1.36
C LYS A 343 -20.14 -15.88 -1.45
N VAL A 344 -20.83 -15.52 -0.39
CA VAL A 344 -21.59 -14.29 -0.27
C VAL A 344 -21.19 -13.58 1.00
N TYR A 345 -20.73 -12.34 0.88
CA TYR A 345 -20.39 -11.49 2.02
C TYR A 345 -21.58 -10.61 2.39
N GLU A 346 -21.94 -10.64 3.67
CA GLU A 346 -22.96 -9.80 4.28
C GLU A 346 -22.39 -9.08 5.51
N ALA A 347 -22.84 -7.86 5.77
CA ALA A 347 -22.46 -7.12 6.97
C ALA A 347 -23.47 -6.01 7.29
N LYS A 348 -23.44 -5.52 8.53
CA LYS A 348 -24.07 -4.24 8.88
C LYS A 348 -23.28 -3.09 8.25
N LEU A 349 -24.00 -2.00 8.03
CA LEU A 349 -23.41 -0.78 7.51
C LEU A 349 -23.21 0.24 8.65
N LYS A 350 -22.20 1.08 8.48
CA LYS A 350 -21.92 2.30 9.26
C LYS A 350 -22.27 3.51 8.39
N GLN A 351 -22.07 4.70 8.92
CA GLN A 351 -22.29 5.96 8.20
C GLN A 351 -21.53 6.02 6.87
N ASN A 352 -22.14 6.67 5.88
CA ASN A 352 -21.57 6.88 4.55
C ASN A 352 -21.13 5.59 3.84
N TYR A 353 -21.98 4.56 3.90
CA TYR A 353 -21.81 3.26 3.23
C TYR A 353 -20.59 2.44 3.68
N GLN A 354 -19.92 2.83 4.76
CA GLN A 354 -18.82 2.04 5.35
C GLN A 354 -19.35 0.71 5.88
N VAL A 355 -18.52 -0.33 5.81
CA VAL A 355 -18.88 -1.68 6.29
C VAL A 355 -18.40 -1.87 7.73
N ASP A 356 -19.22 -2.50 8.58
CA ASP A 356 -18.82 -2.85 9.92
C ASP A 356 -18.07 -4.19 9.96
N LYS A 357 -16.76 -4.11 10.20
CA LYS A 357 -15.84 -5.26 10.29
C LYS A 357 -16.31 -6.33 11.26
N ASP A 358 -16.85 -5.94 12.41
CA ASP A 358 -17.18 -6.88 13.49
C ASP A 358 -18.47 -7.66 13.19
N SER A 359 -19.26 -7.20 12.21
CA SER A 359 -20.49 -7.85 11.76
C SER A 359 -20.35 -8.62 10.44
N LEU A 360 -19.13 -8.65 9.87
CA LEU A 360 -18.87 -9.32 8.61
C LEU A 360 -19.13 -10.82 8.75
N SER A 361 -19.99 -11.35 7.88
CA SER A 361 -20.34 -12.76 7.82
C SER A 361 -20.25 -13.24 6.36
N GLU A 362 -19.94 -14.52 6.20
CA GLU A 362 -19.87 -15.20 4.91
C GLU A 362 -20.90 -16.34 4.89
N VAL A 363 -21.65 -16.45 3.80
CA VAL A 363 -22.60 -17.54 3.54
C VAL A 363 -22.18 -18.26 2.28
N ILE A 364 -22.23 -19.59 2.32
CA ILE A 364 -21.78 -20.46 1.24
C ILE A 364 -22.98 -21.13 0.57
N TYR A 365 -23.08 -20.99 -0.74
CA TYR A 365 -24.10 -21.64 -1.57
C TYR A 365 -23.42 -22.61 -2.55
N GLY A 366 -23.90 -23.84 -2.60
CA GLY A 366 -23.53 -24.82 -3.62
C GLY A 366 -24.44 -24.75 -4.85
N ASP A 367 -24.14 -25.57 -5.85
CA ASP A 367 -25.01 -25.80 -7.03
C ASP A 367 -25.27 -24.56 -7.91
N MET A 368 -24.39 -23.55 -7.84
CA MET A 368 -24.50 -22.34 -8.69
C MET A 368 -24.29 -22.66 -10.17
N ASP A 369 -23.51 -23.69 -10.48
CA ASP A 369 -23.33 -24.25 -11.82
C ASP A 369 -24.62 -24.83 -12.39
N LYS A 370 -25.37 -25.61 -11.60
CA LYS A 370 -26.67 -26.19 -12.00
C LYS A 370 -27.71 -25.12 -12.30
N LEU A 371 -27.62 -23.98 -11.62
CA LEU A 371 -28.49 -22.83 -11.83
C LEU A 371 -28.09 -22.00 -13.05
N LEU A 372 -26.81 -21.63 -13.15
CA LEU A 372 -26.33 -20.74 -14.21
C LEU A 372 -26.12 -21.45 -15.55
N CYS A 373 -25.83 -22.75 -15.58
CA CYS A 373 -25.52 -23.48 -16.80
C CYS A 373 -26.56 -24.57 -17.10
N PRO A 374 -26.91 -24.80 -18.38
CA PRO A 374 -27.61 -26.02 -18.80
C PRO A 374 -26.64 -27.20 -18.93
N ASP A 375 -27.19 -28.39 -19.17
CA ASP A 375 -26.40 -29.58 -19.54
C ASP A 375 -26.51 -29.88 -21.04
N GLN A 376 -27.67 -30.36 -21.50
CA GLN A 376 -27.87 -30.78 -22.89
C GLN A 376 -28.88 -29.92 -23.65
N SER A 377 -29.58 -29.02 -22.95
CA SER A 377 -30.62 -28.21 -23.54
C SER A 377 -30.25 -26.73 -23.66
N GLU A 378 -31.05 -25.98 -24.40
CA GLU A 378 -30.91 -24.51 -24.41
C GLU A 378 -31.28 -23.93 -23.05
N GLN A 379 -30.74 -22.77 -22.73
CA GLN A 379 -31.15 -21.99 -21.55
C GLN A 379 -31.43 -20.55 -21.96
N ILE A 380 -32.56 -20.02 -21.49
CA ILE A 380 -32.99 -18.64 -21.69
C ILE A 380 -32.58 -17.83 -20.45
N TYR A 381 -31.87 -16.74 -20.66
CA TYR A 381 -31.41 -15.83 -19.61
C TYR A 381 -32.15 -14.51 -19.76
N TYR A 382 -32.93 -14.13 -18.74
CA TYR A 382 -33.52 -12.80 -18.69
C TYR A 382 -32.45 -11.80 -18.23
N THR A 383 -32.19 -10.78 -19.04
CA THR A 383 -31.07 -9.87 -18.85
C THR A 383 -31.59 -8.45 -18.65
N ASN A 384 -31.47 -7.91 -17.43
CA ASN A 384 -31.85 -6.54 -17.11
C ASN A 384 -30.88 -5.95 -16.07
N ASN A 385 -30.27 -4.80 -16.34
CA ASN A 385 -29.41 -4.15 -15.35
C ASN A 385 -30.27 -3.35 -14.37
N ILE A 386 -30.64 -3.96 -13.24
CA ILE A 386 -31.42 -3.32 -12.18
C ILE A 386 -30.55 -2.30 -11.46
N VAL A 387 -31.06 -1.07 -11.28
CA VAL A 387 -30.37 0.00 -10.56
C VAL A 387 -31.36 0.73 -9.66
N PHE A 388 -31.18 0.59 -8.36
CA PHE A 388 -31.99 1.31 -7.38
C PHE A 388 -31.49 2.76 -7.21
N PRO A 389 -32.36 3.69 -6.77
CA PRO A 389 -31.94 5.04 -6.41
C PRO A 389 -30.92 5.05 -5.27
N ASN A 390 -30.24 6.18 -5.09
CA ASN A 390 -29.37 6.41 -3.93
C ASN A 390 -30.13 6.16 -2.61
N GLU A 391 -29.40 5.75 -1.57
CA GLU A 391 -29.95 5.32 -0.27
C GLU A 391 -30.75 4.02 -0.30
N TYR A 392 -30.64 3.20 -1.34
CA TYR A 392 -31.17 1.83 -1.37
C TYR A 392 -30.04 0.83 -1.54
N VAL A 393 -29.92 -0.10 -0.60
CA VAL A 393 -28.88 -1.14 -0.61
C VAL A 393 -29.52 -2.51 -0.83
N ILE A 394 -28.93 -3.32 -1.71
CA ILE A 394 -29.42 -4.66 -2.01
C ILE A 394 -29.26 -5.57 -0.79
N THR A 395 -30.34 -6.22 -0.41
CA THR A 395 -30.39 -7.16 0.73
C THR A 395 -30.74 -8.57 0.28
N LYS A 396 -31.32 -8.74 -0.91
CA LYS A 396 -31.74 -10.06 -1.41
C LYS A 396 -31.68 -10.14 -2.93
N ILE A 397 -31.24 -11.28 -3.44
CA ILE A 397 -31.30 -11.69 -4.85
C ILE A 397 -31.89 -13.10 -4.90
N ASP A 398 -33.08 -13.23 -5.50
CA ASP A 398 -33.79 -14.49 -5.70
C ASP A 398 -33.63 -14.92 -7.17
N PHE A 399 -32.88 -16.00 -7.40
CA PHE A 399 -32.77 -16.62 -8.71
C PHE A 399 -33.77 -17.77 -8.83
N THR A 400 -34.54 -17.76 -9.91
CA THR A 400 -35.48 -18.83 -10.23
C THR A 400 -35.20 -19.35 -11.64
N LYS A 401 -34.78 -20.61 -11.73
CA LYS A 401 -34.68 -21.39 -12.96
C LYS A 401 -35.90 -22.29 -13.09
N LYS A 402 -36.74 -22.02 -14.08
CA LYS A 402 -37.95 -22.79 -14.34
C LYS A 402 -38.12 -23.01 -15.84
N MET A 403 -38.36 -24.25 -16.26
CA MET A 403 -38.54 -24.61 -17.67
C MET A 403 -37.41 -24.05 -18.56
N LYS A 404 -36.16 -24.31 -18.16
CA LYS A 404 -34.93 -23.84 -18.86
C LYS A 404 -34.78 -22.32 -18.95
N THR A 405 -35.57 -21.56 -18.20
CA THR A 405 -35.53 -20.10 -18.17
C THR A 405 -35.00 -19.64 -16.82
N LEU A 406 -33.91 -18.89 -16.82
CA LEU A 406 -33.33 -18.26 -15.64
C LEU A 406 -33.80 -16.80 -15.54
N ARG A 407 -34.37 -16.45 -14.39
CA ARG A 407 -34.78 -15.09 -13.99
C ARG A 407 -34.23 -14.76 -12.62
N TYR A 408 -34.18 -13.46 -12.31
CA TYR A 408 -33.89 -13.00 -10.96
C TYR A 408 -34.80 -11.84 -10.54
N GLU A 409 -35.04 -11.76 -9.24
CA GLU A 409 -35.70 -10.68 -8.55
C GLU A 409 -34.76 -10.14 -7.47
N VAL A 410 -34.61 -8.83 -7.41
CA VAL A 410 -33.70 -8.14 -6.48
C VAL A 410 -34.53 -7.29 -5.53
N THR A 411 -34.24 -7.40 -4.23
CA THR A 411 -34.81 -6.51 -3.20
C THR A 411 -33.73 -5.60 -2.65
N ALA A 412 -34.05 -4.31 -2.58
CA ALA A 412 -33.25 -3.31 -1.90
C ALA A 412 -34.04 -2.63 -0.78
N ASN A 413 -33.36 -2.39 0.34
CA ASN A 413 -33.90 -1.70 1.50
C ASN A 413 -33.36 -0.28 1.58
N PHE A 414 -34.16 0.64 2.10
CA PHE A 414 -33.70 1.99 2.39
C PHE A 414 -32.61 1.98 3.47
N TYR A 415 -31.56 2.76 3.26
CA TYR A 415 -30.41 2.91 4.12
C TYR A 415 -30.22 4.39 4.44
N ASP A 416 -30.10 4.72 5.72
CA ASP A 416 -29.80 6.09 6.15
C ASP A 416 -28.28 6.30 6.24
N SER A 417 -27.77 7.12 5.31
CA SER A 417 -26.35 7.47 5.22
C SER A 417 -25.78 8.16 6.47
N SER A 418 -26.63 8.80 7.26
CA SER A 418 -26.25 9.53 8.48
C SER A 418 -26.14 8.66 9.71
N THR A 419 -26.88 7.55 9.78
CA THR A 419 -26.90 6.66 10.97
C THR A 419 -26.24 5.31 10.69
N GLY A 420 -26.29 4.83 9.46
CA GLY A 420 -25.87 3.48 9.10
C GLY A 420 -27.00 2.43 9.17
N GLU A 421 -28.21 2.82 9.59
CA GLU A 421 -29.32 1.88 9.78
C GLU A 421 -30.04 1.56 8.46
N ILE A 422 -30.49 0.31 8.34
CA ILE A 422 -31.29 -0.19 7.21
C ILE A 422 -32.74 -0.32 7.67
N ASP A 423 -33.65 0.43 7.05
CA ASP A 423 -35.08 0.38 7.33
C ASP A 423 -35.69 -0.88 6.68
N LEU A 424 -36.15 -1.81 7.51
CA LEU A 424 -36.74 -3.07 7.06
C LEU A 424 -38.14 -2.91 6.48
N ASN A 425 -38.81 -1.77 6.68
CA ASN A 425 -40.17 -1.52 6.19
C ASN A 425 -40.19 -0.81 4.83
N LYS A 426 -39.11 -0.11 4.47
CA LYS A 426 -38.98 0.59 3.17
C LYS A 426 -38.19 -0.28 2.19
N LYS A 427 -38.90 -1.10 1.43
CA LYS A 427 -38.33 -2.01 0.43
C LYS A 427 -38.74 -1.62 -0.99
N LYS A 428 -37.84 -1.83 -1.94
CA LYS A 428 -38.12 -1.82 -3.37
C LYS A 428 -37.71 -3.16 -3.97
N VAL A 429 -38.51 -3.63 -4.91
CA VAL A 429 -38.31 -4.92 -5.58
C VAL A 429 -38.39 -4.68 -7.08
N GLU A 430 -37.40 -5.19 -7.81
CA GLU A 430 -37.34 -5.16 -9.27
C GLU A 430 -36.94 -6.54 -9.79
N SER A 431 -37.40 -6.90 -10.99
CA SER A 431 -37.15 -8.21 -11.60
C SER A 431 -36.55 -8.06 -13.00
N SER A 432 -36.00 -9.16 -13.52
CA SER A 432 -35.30 -9.17 -14.80
C SER A 432 -36.20 -9.13 -16.05
N GLU A 433 -37.45 -8.66 -15.93
CA GLU A 433 -38.46 -8.77 -16.99
C GLU A 433 -38.17 -7.93 -18.26
N ALA A 434 -38.80 -8.33 -19.37
CA ALA A 434 -38.80 -7.75 -20.73
C ALA A 434 -37.72 -8.23 -21.72
N GLU A 435 -36.43 -8.26 -21.39
CA GLU A 435 -35.37 -8.65 -22.33
C GLU A 435 -34.74 -10.00 -21.97
N TYR A 436 -34.47 -10.82 -22.98
CA TYR A 436 -33.84 -12.13 -22.79
C TYR A 436 -32.85 -12.46 -23.92
N ARG A 437 -31.94 -13.37 -23.59
CA ARG A 437 -30.96 -13.99 -24.50
C ARG A 437 -31.07 -15.50 -24.41
N THR A 438 -30.83 -16.19 -25.51
CA THR A 438 -30.92 -17.66 -25.54
C THR A 438 -29.57 -18.26 -25.88
N LEU A 439 -29.03 -19.06 -24.96
CA LEU A 439 -27.86 -19.90 -25.27
C LEU A 439 -28.35 -21.26 -25.75
N SER A 440 -28.06 -21.57 -27.02
CA SER A 440 -28.42 -22.86 -27.62
C SER A 440 -27.73 -24.03 -26.93
N ALA A 441 -28.32 -25.22 -27.05
CA ALA A 441 -27.71 -26.46 -26.58
C ALA A 441 -26.32 -26.67 -27.21
N ASN A 442 -25.34 -27.05 -26.40
CA ASN A 442 -23.99 -27.36 -26.87
C ASN A 442 -23.31 -28.34 -25.90
N ASP A 443 -22.71 -29.40 -26.46
CA ASP A 443 -22.02 -30.46 -25.73
C ASP A 443 -20.80 -29.97 -24.94
N ASP A 444 -20.28 -28.79 -25.26
CA ASP A 444 -19.14 -28.16 -24.61
C ASP A 444 -19.50 -27.42 -23.31
N GLY A 445 -20.78 -27.15 -23.02
CA GLY A 445 -21.20 -26.36 -21.87
C GLY A 445 -21.15 -24.83 -22.10
N VAL A 446 -21.11 -24.07 -21.01
CA VAL A 446 -21.23 -22.60 -21.00
C VAL A 446 -20.12 -21.99 -20.15
N TYR A 447 -19.68 -20.78 -20.48
CA TYR A 447 -18.68 -20.06 -19.71
C TYR A 447 -19.34 -19.32 -18.55
N MET A 448 -19.37 -19.99 -17.40
CA MET A 448 -19.88 -19.48 -16.13
C MET A 448 -18.97 -18.38 -15.56
N PRO A 449 -19.51 -17.35 -14.89
CA PRO A 449 -18.70 -16.36 -14.18
C PRO A 449 -17.84 -17.01 -13.09
N LEU A 450 -16.59 -16.56 -12.95
CA LEU A 450 -15.63 -17.04 -11.96
C LEU A 450 -14.85 -15.88 -11.34
N GLY A 451 -14.47 -16.03 -10.07
CA GLY A 451 -13.65 -15.10 -9.30
C GLY A 451 -14.45 -14.18 -8.39
N VAL A 452 -13.76 -13.21 -7.81
CA VAL A 452 -14.33 -12.24 -6.87
C VAL A 452 -15.17 -11.21 -7.63
N ILE A 453 -16.47 -11.18 -7.36
CA ILE A 453 -17.44 -10.21 -7.85
C ILE A 453 -17.74 -9.25 -6.69
N SER A 454 -16.79 -8.36 -6.46
CA SER A 454 -16.86 -7.33 -5.44
C SER A 454 -16.16 -6.08 -5.95
N GLU A 455 -16.47 -4.96 -5.33
CA GLU A 455 -15.60 -3.79 -5.37
C GLU A 455 -14.23 -4.09 -4.72
N THR A 456 -13.18 -3.31 -5.04
CA THR A 456 -11.83 -3.46 -4.45
C THR A 456 -11.85 -3.38 -2.93
N PHE A 457 -12.76 -2.57 -2.39
CA PHE A 457 -13.13 -2.53 -0.99
C PHE A 457 -14.61 -2.89 -0.87
N LEU A 458 -14.95 -3.79 0.06
CA LEU A 458 -16.32 -4.21 0.35
C LEU A 458 -17.19 -2.97 0.61
N THR A 459 -18.23 -2.83 -0.21
CA THR A 459 -19.19 -1.73 -0.17
C THR A 459 -20.58 -2.26 -0.48
N PRO A 460 -21.64 -1.64 0.05
CA PRO A 460 -23.00 -2.03 -0.30
C PRO A 460 -23.27 -1.83 -1.79
N ILE A 461 -24.13 -2.70 -2.31
CA ILE A 461 -24.45 -2.78 -3.74
C ILE A 461 -25.81 -2.11 -3.98
N ASN A 462 -25.92 -1.32 -5.05
CA ASN A 462 -27.18 -0.63 -5.43
C ASN A 462 -27.77 -1.07 -6.77
N GLY A 463 -27.03 -1.89 -7.52
CA GLY A 463 -27.50 -2.43 -8.79
C GLY A 463 -26.92 -3.81 -9.04
N PHE A 464 -27.70 -4.63 -9.73
CA PHE A 464 -27.35 -6.01 -10.06
C PHE A 464 -27.92 -6.35 -11.43
N GLY A 465 -27.14 -7.06 -12.25
CA GLY A 465 -27.55 -7.53 -13.55
C GLY A 465 -26.82 -8.80 -13.95
N LEU A 466 -27.52 -9.62 -14.72
CA LEU A 466 -26.97 -10.77 -15.43
C LEU A 466 -27.04 -10.47 -16.92
N GLN A 467 -25.91 -10.67 -17.61
CA GLN A 467 -25.81 -10.58 -19.07
C GLN A 467 -25.34 -11.93 -19.64
N ALA A 468 -25.83 -12.26 -20.84
CA ALA A 468 -25.40 -13.44 -21.58
C ALA A 468 -25.05 -13.04 -23.02
N ASP A 469 -23.85 -13.42 -23.47
CA ASP A 469 -23.43 -13.27 -24.86
C ASP A 469 -23.63 -14.59 -25.60
N GLU A 470 -24.50 -14.59 -26.60
CA GLU A 470 -24.88 -15.76 -27.39
C GLU A 470 -23.73 -16.31 -28.23
N ASN A 471 -22.84 -15.44 -28.72
CA ASN A 471 -21.75 -15.82 -29.62
C ASN A 471 -20.60 -16.47 -28.85
N SER A 472 -20.18 -15.83 -27.76
CA SER A 472 -19.09 -16.32 -26.92
C SER A 472 -19.55 -17.29 -25.82
N ARG A 473 -20.87 -17.42 -25.63
CA ARG A 473 -21.50 -18.23 -24.57
C ARG A 473 -21.03 -17.83 -23.16
N LEU A 474 -20.77 -16.54 -22.97
CA LEU A 474 -20.32 -15.98 -21.68
C LEU A 474 -21.53 -15.52 -20.86
N ILE A 475 -21.54 -15.88 -19.58
CA ILE A 475 -22.45 -15.33 -18.58
C ILE A 475 -21.67 -14.35 -17.71
N THR A 476 -22.14 -13.12 -17.61
CA THR A 476 -21.49 -12.07 -16.81
C THR A 476 -22.44 -11.57 -15.74
N LEU A 477 -21.99 -11.56 -14.48
CA LEU A 477 -22.68 -10.88 -13.39
C LEU A 477 -22.07 -9.51 -13.20
N THR A 478 -22.90 -8.47 -13.22
CA THR A 478 -22.48 -7.07 -13.05
C THR A 478 -23.22 -6.47 -11.88
N CYS A 479 -22.47 -5.84 -10.98
CA CYS A 479 -22.99 -5.14 -9.82
C CYS A 479 -22.55 -3.67 -9.86
N LYS A 480 -23.20 -2.82 -9.07
CA LYS A 480 -22.86 -1.39 -8.94
C LYS A 480 -22.65 -1.01 -7.47
N SER A 481 -21.50 -0.41 -7.17
CA SER A 481 -21.05 -0.09 -5.80
C SER A 481 -21.40 1.34 -5.36
N TYR A 482 -21.35 1.60 -4.05
CA TYR A 482 -21.39 2.94 -3.46
C TYR A 482 -20.00 3.52 -3.13
N LEU A 483 -18.93 3.00 -3.75
CA LEU A 483 -17.57 3.41 -3.39
C LEU A 483 -17.34 4.91 -3.66
N ARG A 484 -17.88 5.46 -4.75
CA ARG A 484 -17.77 6.90 -5.05
C ARG A 484 -18.32 7.76 -3.91
N GLU A 485 -19.52 7.47 -3.44
CA GLU A 485 -20.20 8.20 -2.37
C GLU A 485 -19.44 8.08 -1.05
N LEU A 486 -18.98 6.86 -0.73
CA LEU A 486 -18.15 6.60 0.46
C LEU A 486 -16.87 7.45 0.43
N LEU A 487 -16.12 7.42 -0.67
CA LEU A 487 -14.84 8.14 -0.80
C LEU A 487 -15.03 9.66 -0.70
N LEU A 488 -16.05 10.20 -1.37
CA LEU A 488 -16.37 11.64 -1.32
C LEU A 488 -16.74 12.09 0.10
N ALA A 489 -17.49 11.27 0.83
CA ALA A 489 -17.93 11.59 2.18
C ALA A 489 -16.82 11.44 3.24
N THR A 490 -15.77 10.64 2.95
CA THR A 490 -14.73 10.26 3.91
C THR A 490 -13.33 10.71 3.47
N ASP A 491 -12.56 9.87 2.77
CA ASP A 491 -11.12 10.06 2.53
C ASP A 491 -10.80 11.26 1.64
N LEU A 492 -11.62 11.52 0.62
CA LEU A 492 -11.46 12.68 -0.28
C LEU A 492 -11.92 14.00 0.37
N SER A 493 -12.49 13.89 1.58
CA SER A 493 -12.82 15.01 2.48
C SER A 493 -11.93 15.02 3.73
N ASN A 494 -10.86 14.21 3.78
CA ASN A 494 -9.93 14.09 4.91
C ASN A 494 -10.62 13.78 6.26
N LYS A 495 -11.66 12.95 6.24
CA LYS A 495 -12.32 12.42 7.44
C LYS A 495 -11.86 10.99 7.74
N GLU A 496 -12.26 10.48 8.90
CA GLU A 496 -12.01 9.08 9.26
C GLU A 496 -12.64 8.14 8.22
N THR A 497 -11.83 7.21 7.71
CA THR A 497 -12.21 6.29 6.64
C THR A 497 -11.94 4.86 7.08
N LYS A 498 -12.94 3.99 6.93
CA LYS A 498 -12.83 2.55 7.18
C LYS A 498 -13.24 1.80 5.93
N LEU A 499 -12.25 1.17 5.30
CA LEU A 499 -12.43 0.32 4.13
C LEU A 499 -12.01 -1.09 4.51
N ILE A 500 -12.80 -2.06 4.07
CA ILE A 500 -12.51 -3.48 4.27
C ILE A 500 -12.24 -4.09 2.91
N VAL A 501 -11.17 -4.84 2.82
CA VAL A 501 -10.78 -5.58 1.64
C VAL A 501 -11.54 -6.92 1.59
N PRO A 502 -12.00 -7.40 0.41
CA PRO A 502 -12.53 -8.74 0.27
C PRO A 502 -11.53 -9.80 0.75
N PRO A 503 -11.88 -10.66 1.72
CA PRO A 503 -11.02 -11.74 2.18
C PRO A 503 -10.65 -12.68 1.02
N SER A 504 -9.39 -13.10 0.93
CA SER A 504 -8.92 -14.01 -0.12
C SER A 504 -9.21 -15.49 0.17
N GLY A 505 -9.88 -15.81 1.27
CA GLY A 505 -10.14 -17.17 1.74
C GLY A 505 -11.50 -17.28 2.42
N PHE A 506 -11.88 -18.50 2.77
CA PHE A 506 -13.16 -18.78 3.45
C PHE A 506 -13.09 -18.34 4.91
N ILE A 507 -13.80 -17.27 5.27
CA ILE A 507 -13.88 -16.81 6.67
C ILE A 507 -14.97 -17.55 7.45
N SER A 508 -15.82 -18.32 6.77
CA SER A 508 -16.87 -19.15 7.38
C SER A 508 -16.42 -20.55 7.83
N ASN A 509 -15.13 -20.86 7.74
CA ASN A 509 -14.64 -22.19 8.14
C ASN A 509 -14.89 -22.46 9.63
N ILE A 510 -15.56 -23.57 9.93
CA ILE A 510 -15.85 -24.01 11.30
C ILE A 510 -14.61 -24.53 12.04
N VAL A 511 -13.55 -24.90 11.30
CA VAL A 511 -12.28 -25.35 11.89
C VAL A 511 -11.44 -24.13 12.26
N GLU A 512 -11.33 -23.87 13.56
CA GLU A 512 -10.44 -22.82 14.07
C GLU A 512 -8.97 -23.14 13.75
N ASN A 513 -8.23 -22.15 13.21
CA ASN A 513 -6.82 -22.26 12.78
C ASN A 513 -6.54 -23.30 11.68
N GLY A 514 -7.48 -23.48 10.74
CA GLY A 514 -7.38 -24.42 9.63
C GLY A 514 -6.61 -23.94 8.39
#